data_AF-A0A8B8IPG7-F1
#
_entry.id   AF-A0A8B8IPG7-F1
#
_cell.length_a   1.000
_cell.length_b   1.000
_cell.length_c   1.000
_cell.angle_alpha   90.00
_cell.angle_beta   90.00
_cell.angle_gamma   90.00
#
_symmetry.space_group_name_H-M   'P 1'
#
loop_
_entity.id
_entity.type
_entity.pdbx_description
1 polymer ?
#
loop_
_entity_poly.entity_id
_entity_poly.type
_entity_poly.pdbx_seq_one_letter_code
_entity_poly.pdbx_strand_id
1 'polypeptide(L)'
;MVSVQTIATIVVKIFKIVLNIVILVLYRTGYNGEFLGVGGTWNLNEEKNPDAEIVASGVIVGYLIYTLVQIVTFLFGTTEHKRALSEIVMNFIGVFLWIAVGAVALHYWGGYQGEHQFQFVFAEKQVGLAVGALCVIQGAVYLLDTALSVIHFTKEMLKLEYLYAGSLVIISPRSKDFMCEVDVYASNIAPLTENVSEYGGGARVIWAMSAGDREADAQAKKGEEGSATDRDSRAAAVLKHNWCIGLRTIELILAVIAIGLIEGAMTAPQVLQSDHRHIALIFSAYSSFIIITGILIIARLFGESAGWKTSIGFSVIGVIMFTAAAAIIFYDWHRSYYANIRPNKEVYNLLISSGVFAIVNAVVFLMHAFLTFRKEADY
;
A
#
# COMPACT_ATOMS: atom_id res chain seq x y z
N MET A 1 -13.58 21.45 -16.31
CA MET A 1 -13.81 20.54 -17.46
C MET A 1 -12.95 19.29 -17.27
N VAL A 2 -13.50 18.10 -17.54
CA VAL A 2 -12.75 16.84 -17.40
C VAL A 2 -11.74 16.76 -18.55
N SER A 3 -10.46 16.61 -18.23
CA SER A 3 -9.41 16.46 -19.25
C SER A 3 -9.54 15.11 -19.94
N VAL A 4 -9.27 15.05 -21.25
CA VAL A 4 -9.18 13.79 -22.03
C VAL A 4 -8.25 12.78 -21.35
N GLN A 5 -7.20 13.27 -20.69
CA GLN A 5 -6.24 12.44 -19.95
C GLN A 5 -6.85 11.76 -18.73
N THR A 6 -7.77 12.44 -18.04
CA THR A 6 -8.51 11.87 -16.91
C THR A 6 -9.46 10.78 -17.38
N ILE A 7 -10.08 10.95 -18.56
CA ILE A 7 -10.94 9.91 -19.15
C ILE A 7 -10.09 8.69 -19.55
N ALA A 8 -8.92 8.92 -20.16
CA ALA A 8 -8.02 7.84 -20.57
C ALA A 8 -7.54 6.98 -19.40
N THR A 9 -7.13 7.58 -18.28
CA THR A 9 -6.70 6.85 -17.07
C THR A 9 -7.83 6.02 -16.45
N ILE A 10 -9.06 6.55 -16.40
CA ILE A 10 -10.23 5.79 -15.94
C ILE A 10 -10.48 4.58 -16.84
N VAL A 11 -10.44 4.76 -18.16
CA VAL A 11 -10.65 3.67 -19.13
C VAL A 11 -9.61 2.57 -18.94
N VAL A 12 -8.33 2.93 -18.75
CA VAL A 12 -7.26 1.95 -18.48
C VAL A 12 -7.53 1.20 -17.17
N LYS A 13 -7.96 1.88 -16.10
CA LYS A 13 -8.30 1.22 -14.83
C LYS A 13 -9.49 0.27 -14.95
N ILE A 14 -10.53 0.63 -15.69
CA ILE A 14 -11.67 -0.26 -15.96
C ILE A 14 -11.18 -1.50 -16.73
N PHE A 15 -10.35 -1.30 -17.76
CA PHE A 15 -9.77 -2.41 -18.52
C PHE A 15 -8.95 -3.35 -17.64
N LYS A 16 -8.12 -2.80 -16.73
CA LYS A 16 -7.36 -3.58 -15.74
C LYS A 16 -8.27 -4.42 -14.86
N ILE A 17 -9.40 -3.88 -14.38
CA ILE A 17 -10.35 -4.62 -13.55
C ILE A 17 -10.98 -5.76 -14.33
N VAL A 18 -11.46 -5.49 -15.56
CA VAL A 18 -12.08 -6.53 -16.40
C VAL A 18 -11.10 -7.66 -16.66
N LEU A 19 -9.87 -7.34 -17.07
CA LEU A 19 -8.84 -8.33 -17.34
C LEU A 19 -8.46 -9.12 -16.06
N ASN A 20 -8.32 -8.45 -14.92
CA ASN A 20 -8.06 -9.11 -13.64
C ASN A 20 -9.22 -10.04 -13.20
N ILE A 21 -10.48 -9.64 -13.39
CA ILE A 21 -11.64 -10.51 -13.11
C ILE A 21 -11.60 -11.77 -13.99
N VAL A 22 -11.29 -11.63 -15.28
CA VAL A 22 -11.14 -12.79 -16.19
C VAL A 22 -10.03 -13.72 -15.69
N ILE A 23 -8.86 -13.16 -15.33
CA ILE A 23 -7.74 -13.93 -14.77
C ILE A 23 -8.18 -14.64 -13.49
N LEU A 24 -8.87 -13.97 -12.58
CA LEU A 24 -9.33 -14.53 -11.31
C LEU A 24 -10.32 -15.68 -11.53
N VAL A 25 -11.24 -15.57 -12.47
CA VAL A 25 -12.19 -16.65 -12.81
C VAL A 25 -11.43 -17.87 -13.33
N LEU A 26 -10.52 -17.69 -14.29
CA LEU A 26 -9.72 -18.79 -14.84
C LEU A 26 -8.81 -19.41 -13.78
N TYR A 27 -8.16 -18.59 -12.94
CA TYR A 27 -7.36 -19.03 -11.81
C TYR A 27 -8.17 -19.89 -10.83
N ARG A 28 -9.45 -19.55 -10.63
CA ARG A 28 -10.29 -20.17 -9.60
C ARG A 28 -11.05 -21.41 -10.05
N THR A 29 -11.44 -21.49 -11.33
CA THR A 29 -12.30 -22.55 -11.87
C THR A 29 -11.72 -23.22 -13.14
N GLY A 30 -10.48 -22.93 -13.48
CA GLY A 30 -9.85 -23.37 -14.73
C GLY A 30 -9.48 -24.85 -14.80
N TYR A 31 -9.53 -25.58 -13.68
CA TYR A 31 -9.21 -27.01 -13.61
C TYR A 31 -10.50 -27.83 -13.54
N ASN A 32 -11.20 -28.00 -14.66
CA ASN A 32 -12.50 -28.70 -14.72
C ASN A 32 -13.55 -28.18 -13.71
N GLY A 33 -13.55 -26.86 -13.43
CA GLY A 33 -14.42 -26.24 -12.44
C GLY A 33 -13.83 -26.16 -11.03
N GLU A 34 -12.65 -26.74 -10.81
CA GLU A 34 -11.88 -26.66 -9.57
C GLU A 34 -10.73 -25.64 -9.67
N PHE A 35 -10.01 -25.50 -8.55
CA PHE A 35 -8.92 -24.56 -8.39
C PHE A 35 -7.74 -24.93 -9.32
N LEU A 36 -7.36 -24.00 -10.19
CA LEU A 36 -6.25 -24.20 -11.15
C LEU A 36 -4.90 -23.92 -10.51
N GLY A 37 -4.75 -22.74 -9.89
CA GLY A 37 -3.49 -22.32 -9.29
C GLY A 37 -2.46 -21.79 -10.29
N VAL A 38 -1.42 -21.16 -9.74
CA VAL A 38 -0.21 -20.69 -10.41
C VAL A 38 0.99 -21.22 -9.62
N GLY A 39 1.44 -22.42 -9.98
CA GLY A 39 2.69 -22.98 -9.48
C GLY A 39 2.58 -24.37 -8.87
N GLY A 40 3.64 -25.13 -9.11
CA GLY A 40 3.90 -26.51 -8.73
C GLY A 40 5.13 -26.95 -9.52
N THR A 41 5.77 -28.07 -9.20
CA THR A 41 6.80 -28.65 -10.08
C THR A 41 6.21 -29.77 -10.93
N TRP A 42 6.80 -29.97 -12.11
CA TRP A 42 6.28 -30.83 -13.18
C TRP A 42 6.40 -32.34 -12.91
N ASN A 43 6.96 -32.70 -11.77
CA ASN A 43 7.33 -34.07 -11.46
C ASN A 43 6.28 -34.70 -10.53
N LEU A 44 5.84 -35.92 -10.85
CA LEU A 44 4.91 -36.72 -10.04
C LEU A 44 5.42 -37.03 -8.62
N ASN A 45 6.65 -36.61 -8.28
CA ASN A 45 7.37 -36.90 -7.04
C ASN A 45 7.74 -35.65 -6.21
N GLU A 46 7.34 -34.44 -6.60
CA GLU A 46 7.63 -33.24 -5.81
C GLU A 46 6.34 -32.56 -5.33
N GLU A 47 6.32 -32.17 -4.05
CA GLU A 47 5.18 -31.55 -3.39
C GLU A 47 4.93 -30.14 -3.96
N LYS A 48 3.65 -29.79 -4.17
CA LYS A 48 3.26 -28.41 -4.55
C LYS A 48 3.77 -27.44 -3.49
N ASN A 49 4.68 -26.54 -3.86
CA ASN A 49 5.13 -25.50 -2.96
C ASN A 49 4.06 -24.40 -2.82
N PRO A 50 3.55 -24.11 -1.61
CA PRO A 50 2.57 -23.03 -1.38
C PRO A 50 3.07 -21.64 -1.76
N ASP A 51 4.38 -21.41 -1.85
CA ASP A 51 4.99 -20.08 -2.09
C ASP A 51 4.47 -19.40 -3.36
N ALA A 52 4.42 -20.15 -4.46
CA ALA A 52 3.98 -19.61 -5.75
C ALA A 52 2.51 -19.20 -5.72
N GLU A 53 1.66 -19.99 -5.05
CA GLU A 53 0.25 -19.68 -4.88
C GLU A 53 0.01 -18.49 -3.95
N ILE A 54 0.80 -18.37 -2.89
CA ILE A 54 0.76 -17.23 -1.97
C ILE A 54 1.04 -15.93 -2.74
N VAL A 55 2.10 -15.91 -3.56
CA VAL A 55 2.45 -14.73 -4.35
C VAL A 55 1.39 -14.45 -5.43
N ALA A 56 0.98 -15.47 -6.19
CA ALA A 56 0.01 -15.29 -7.27
C ALA A 56 -1.35 -14.80 -6.76
N SER A 57 -1.88 -15.41 -5.70
CA SER A 57 -3.14 -15.00 -5.07
C SER A 57 -3.09 -13.56 -4.57
N GLY A 58 -1.94 -13.12 -4.03
CA GLY A 58 -1.74 -11.75 -3.56
C GLY A 58 -1.67 -10.73 -4.68
N VAL A 59 -1.03 -11.08 -5.80
CA VAL A 59 -0.97 -10.20 -6.97
C VAL A 59 -2.35 -10.07 -7.60
N ILE A 60 -3.05 -11.18 -7.84
CA ILE A 60 -4.36 -11.17 -8.50
C ILE A 60 -5.37 -10.39 -7.64
N VAL A 61 -5.56 -10.80 -6.37
CA VAL A 61 -6.56 -10.20 -5.49
C VAL A 61 -6.13 -8.83 -4.97
N GLY A 62 -4.85 -8.64 -4.65
CA GLY A 62 -4.35 -7.37 -4.10
C GLY A 62 -4.44 -6.23 -5.10
N TYR A 63 -4.05 -6.47 -6.36
CA TYR A 63 -4.22 -5.46 -7.40
C TYR A 63 -5.68 -5.25 -7.80
N LEU A 64 -6.56 -6.25 -7.62
CA LEU A 64 -8.00 -6.08 -7.80
C LEU A 64 -8.56 -5.13 -6.72
N ILE A 65 -8.30 -5.42 -5.44
CA ILE A 65 -8.70 -4.58 -4.31
C ILE A 65 -8.16 -3.16 -4.49
N TYR A 66 -6.88 -3.03 -4.84
CA TYR A 66 -6.25 -1.73 -5.07
C TYR A 66 -6.96 -0.91 -6.14
N THR A 67 -7.15 -1.50 -7.32
CA THR A 67 -7.77 -0.77 -8.44
C THR A 67 -9.24 -0.44 -8.13
N LEU A 68 -9.96 -1.31 -7.43
CA LEU A 68 -11.33 -1.04 -6.98
C LEU A 68 -11.40 0.13 -6.00
N VAL A 69 -10.57 0.14 -4.96
CA VAL A 69 -10.51 1.24 -3.98
C VAL A 69 -10.16 2.56 -4.69
N GLN A 70 -9.21 2.53 -5.62
CA GLN A 70 -8.86 3.71 -6.41
C GLN A 70 -10.04 4.23 -7.25
N ILE A 71 -10.76 3.38 -7.97
CA ILE A 71 -11.92 3.82 -8.76
C ILE A 71 -13.02 4.38 -7.85
N VAL A 72 -13.33 3.69 -6.75
CA VAL A 72 -14.35 4.15 -5.79
C VAL A 72 -13.97 5.52 -5.25
N THR A 73 -12.74 5.70 -4.81
CA THR A 73 -12.26 7.00 -4.30
C THR A 73 -12.22 8.08 -5.37
N PHE A 74 -11.96 7.73 -6.63
CA PHE A 74 -12.06 8.65 -7.75
C PHE A 74 -13.50 9.12 -7.98
N LEU A 75 -14.49 8.23 -7.82
CA LEU A 75 -15.92 8.56 -7.97
C LEU A 75 -16.45 9.45 -6.82
N PHE A 76 -15.94 9.26 -5.59
CA PHE A 76 -16.37 10.01 -4.40
C PHE A 76 -15.44 11.17 -4.00
N GLY A 77 -14.37 11.41 -4.77
CA GLY A 77 -13.32 12.40 -4.47
C GLY A 77 -13.41 13.68 -5.31
N THR A 78 -12.86 14.78 -4.79
CA THR A 78 -12.48 15.92 -5.63
C THR A 78 -11.22 15.54 -6.42
N THR A 79 -10.98 16.15 -7.58
CA THR A 79 -9.87 15.80 -8.48
C THR A 79 -8.46 16.06 -7.93
N GLU A 80 -8.31 16.40 -6.65
CA GLU A 80 -7.04 16.53 -5.93
C GLU A 80 -6.31 15.18 -5.80
N HIS A 81 -7.02 14.04 -5.88
CA HIS A 81 -6.42 12.70 -5.95
C HIS A 81 -5.61 12.42 -7.24
N LYS A 82 -5.53 13.38 -8.16
CA LYS A 82 -4.75 13.28 -9.41
C LYS A 82 -3.23 13.26 -9.21
N ARG A 83 -2.74 13.37 -7.97
CA ARG A 83 -1.34 13.63 -7.65
C ARG A 83 -0.56 12.46 -7.06
N ALA A 84 -1.19 11.32 -6.82
CA ALA A 84 -0.62 10.32 -5.93
C ALA A 84 0.55 9.54 -6.57
N LEU A 85 1.79 9.84 -6.14
CA LEU A 85 3.00 9.03 -6.36
C LEU A 85 2.77 7.57 -5.97
N SER A 86 1.89 7.31 -4.99
CA SER A 86 1.43 5.94 -4.66
C SER A 86 0.84 5.18 -5.85
N GLU A 87 0.18 5.86 -6.80
CA GLU A 87 -0.31 5.26 -8.03
C GLU A 87 0.82 4.88 -8.98
N ILE A 88 1.82 5.75 -9.14
CA ILE A 88 3.01 5.47 -9.96
C ILE A 88 3.78 4.29 -9.38
N VAL A 89 4.05 4.31 -8.07
CA VAL A 89 4.79 3.25 -7.37
C VAL A 89 4.04 1.92 -7.46
N MET A 90 2.72 1.92 -7.21
CA MET A 90 1.93 0.69 -7.33
C MET A 90 1.93 0.18 -8.77
N ASN A 91 1.71 1.04 -9.76
CA ASN A 91 1.68 0.62 -11.14
C ASN A 91 3.03 0.04 -11.58
N PHE A 92 4.13 0.68 -11.18
CA PHE A 92 5.49 0.24 -11.47
C PHE A 92 5.81 -1.12 -10.84
N ILE A 93 5.55 -1.29 -9.54
CA ILE A 93 5.72 -2.59 -8.86
C ILE A 93 4.80 -3.65 -9.49
N GLY A 94 3.61 -3.24 -9.92
CA GLY A 94 2.64 -4.09 -10.61
C GLY A 94 3.17 -4.69 -11.88
N VAL A 95 3.97 -3.94 -12.66
CA VAL A 95 4.62 -4.48 -13.88
C VAL A 95 5.42 -5.73 -13.54
N PHE A 96 6.31 -5.63 -12.55
CA PHE A 96 7.20 -6.74 -12.19
C PHE A 96 6.43 -7.91 -11.58
N LEU A 97 5.50 -7.64 -10.67
CA LEU A 97 4.73 -8.70 -10.01
C LEU A 97 3.82 -9.47 -10.98
N TRP A 98 3.10 -8.77 -11.86
CA TRP A 98 2.24 -9.42 -12.85
C TRP A 98 3.04 -10.23 -13.88
N ILE A 99 4.19 -9.70 -14.33
CA ILE A 99 5.08 -10.43 -15.24
C ILE A 99 5.68 -11.65 -14.54
N ALA A 100 6.10 -11.54 -13.27
CA ALA A 100 6.65 -12.66 -12.52
C ALA A 100 5.63 -13.79 -12.35
N VAL A 101 4.41 -13.46 -11.92
CA VAL A 101 3.31 -14.44 -11.80
C VAL A 101 2.96 -15.06 -13.15
N GLY A 102 2.92 -14.26 -14.21
CA GLY A 102 2.69 -14.75 -15.58
C GLY A 102 3.81 -15.69 -16.06
N ALA A 103 5.07 -15.36 -15.80
CA ALA A 103 6.22 -16.18 -16.14
C ALA A 103 6.22 -17.51 -15.39
N VAL A 104 5.92 -17.50 -14.08
CA VAL A 104 5.78 -18.72 -13.27
C VAL A 104 4.65 -19.61 -13.79
N ALA A 105 3.49 -19.03 -14.11
CA ALA A 105 2.36 -19.75 -14.68
C ALA A 105 2.72 -20.37 -16.05
N LEU A 106 3.34 -19.60 -16.95
CA LEU A 106 3.73 -20.09 -18.28
C LEU A 106 4.80 -21.18 -18.20
N HIS A 107 5.76 -21.04 -17.29
CA HIS A 107 6.79 -22.05 -17.06
C HIS A 107 6.15 -23.37 -16.57
N TYR A 108 5.30 -23.29 -15.55
CA TYR A 108 4.62 -24.46 -14.98
C TYR A 108 3.69 -25.15 -15.98
N TRP A 109 2.74 -24.40 -16.55
CA TRP A 109 1.73 -24.94 -17.46
C TRP A 109 2.29 -25.27 -18.85
N GLY A 110 3.36 -24.60 -19.28
CA GLY A 110 4.10 -24.95 -20.49
C GLY A 110 4.73 -26.34 -20.40
N GLY A 111 5.34 -26.63 -19.25
CA GLY A 111 5.77 -27.98 -18.90
C GLY A 111 4.58 -28.94 -18.88
N TYR A 112 3.54 -28.66 -18.09
CA TYR A 112 2.48 -29.59 -17.63
C TYR A 112 2.17 -30.79 -18.56
N GLN A 113 2.31 -32.00 -18.00
CA GLN A 113 1.91 -33.29 -18.59
C GLN A 113 0.85 -33.88 -17.67
N GLY A 114 -0.35 -34.10 -18.20
CA GLY A 114 -1.44 -34.74 -17.45
C GLY A 114 -1.13 -36.22 -17.15
N GLU A 115 -1.86 -36.79 -16.20
CA GLU A 115 -1.73 -38.19 -15.75
C GLU A 115 -2.04 -39.23 -16.85
N HIS A 116 -2.64 -38.82 -17.97
CA HIS A 116 -2.91 -39.66 -19.13
C HIS A 116 -1.81 -39.47 -20.18
N GLN A 117 -0.73 -40.25 -20.06
CA GLN A 117 0.56 -40.12 -20.76
C GLN A 117 0.56 -40.08 -22.32
N PHE A 118 -0.59 -39.98 -22.99
CA PHE A 118 -0.70 -40.00 -24.46
C PHE A 118 -1.66 -38.96 -25.07
N GLN A 119 -2.20 -38.01 -24.29
CA GLN A 119 -2.97 -36.88 -24.84
C GLN A 119 -2.14 -35.58 -24.77
N PHE A 120 -1.90 -34.95 -25.92
CA PHE A 120 -1.04 -33.75 -26.01
C PHE A 120 -1.80 -32.43 -25.76
N VAL A 121 -3.13 -32.46 -25.66
CA VAL A 121 -3.98 -31.28 -25.48
C VAL A 121 -4.94 -31.51 -24.32
N PHE A 122 -4.56 -31.01 -23.15
CA PHE A 122 -5.40 -30.97 -21.96
C PHE A 122 -6.05 -29.58 -21.86
N ALA A 123 -7.34 -29.53 -21.55
CA ALA A 123 -8.07 -28.26 -21.43
C ALA A 123 -7.46 -27.40 -20.32
N GLU A 124 -7.05 -28.02 -19.21
CA GLU A 124 -6.44 -27.40 -18.04
C GLU A 124 -5.08 -26.77 -18.38
N LYS A 125 -4.27 -27.46 -19.20
CA LYS A 125 -3.01 -26.93 -19.71
C LYS A 125 -3.24 -25.65 -20.52
N GLN A 126 -4.23 -25.65 -21.41
CA GLN A 126 -4.56 -24.48 -22.22
C GLN A 126 -5.05 -23.32 -21.35
N VAL A 127 -5.89 -23.60 -20.35
CA VAL A 127 -6.38 -22.59 -19.42
C VAL A 127 -5.24 -22.01 -18.58
N GLY A 128 -4.32 -22.85 -18.08
CA GLY A 128 -3.14 -22.39 -17.35
C GLY A 128 -2.20 -21.54 -18.17
N LEU A 129 -1.96 -21.91 -19.44
CA LEU A 129 -1.22 -21.07 -20.39
C LEU A 129 -1.94 -19.74 -20.67
N ALA A 130 -3.28 -19.77 -20.77
CA ALA A 130 -4.07 -18.55 -20.94
C ALA A 130 -3.96 -17.63 -19.71
N VAL A 131 -4.06 -18.17 -18.49
CA VAL A 131 -3.84 -17.41 -17.25
C VAL A 131 -2.46 -16.75 -17.27
N GLY A 132 -1.40 -17.52 -17.57
CA GLY A 132 -0.04 -16.97 -17.64
C GLY A 132 0.11 -15.86 -18.69
N ALA A 133 -0.43 -16.05 -19.89
CA ALA A 133 -0.40 -15.04 -20.95
C ALA A 133 -1.20 -13.77 -20.57
N LEU A 134 -2.38 -13.92 -19.98
CA LEU A 134 -3.20 -12.80 -19.53
C LEU A 134 -2.52 -12.02 -18.39
N CYS A 135 -1.80 -12.69 -17.48
CA CYS A 135 -0.97 -12.03 -16.47
C CYS A 135 0.14 -11.17 -17.09
N VAL A 136 0.82 -11.67 -18.13
CA VAL A 136 1.83 -10.88 -18.87
C VAL A 136 1.21 -9.67 -19.56
N ILE A 137 0.05 -9.84 -20.20
CA ILE A 137 -0.72 -8.74 -20.81
C ILE A 137 -1.11 -7.71 -19.74
N GLN A 138 -1.60 -8.18 -18.58
CA GLN A 138 -1.94 -7.31 -17.45
C GLN A 138 -0.72 -6.50 -16.99
N GLY A 139 0.47 -7.12 -16.91
CA GLY A 139 1.73 -6.43 -16.63
C GLY A 139 2.05 -5.32 -17.65
N ALA A 140 1.84 -5.58 -18.95
CA ALA A 140 1.99 -4.56 -19.99
C ALA A 140 0.98 -3.40 -19.85
N VAL A 141 -0.26 -3.69 -19.45
CA VAL A 141 -1.27 -2.65 -19.15
C VAL A 141 -0.84 -1.80 -17.94
N TYR A 142 -0.24 -2.41 -16.91
CA TYR A 142 0.34 -1.67 -15.79
C TYR A 142 1.51 -0.78 -16.21
N LEU A 143 2.34 -1.24 -17.16
CA LEU A 143 3.44 -0.44 -17.71
C LEU A 143 2.91 0.77 -18.48
N LEU A 144 1.89 0.56 -19.32
CA LEU A 144 1.21 1.64 -20.03
C LEU A 144 0.64 2.69 -19.06
N ASP A 145 -0.03 2.25 -18.00
CA ASP A 145 -0.60 3.17 -17.00
C ASP A 145 0.48 3.91 -16.22
N THR A 146 1.62 3.26 -15.94
CA THR A 146 2.80 3.90 -15.34
C THR A 146 3.30 5.03 -16.24
N ALA A 147 3.47 4.76 -17.55
CA ALA A 147 3.92 5.76 -18.51
C ALA A 147 2.94 6.95 -18.61
N LEU A 148 1.64 6.68 -18.66
CA LEU A 148 0.60 7.73 -18.65
C LEU A 148 0.65 8.57 -17.37
N SER A 149 0.82 7.92 -16.22
CA SER A 149 0.92 8.58 -14.92
C SER A 149 2.17 9.47 -14.82
N VAL A 150 3.31 8.99 -15.29
CA VAL A 150 4.57 9.77 -15.31
C VAL A 150 4.43 10.97 -16.25
N ILE A 151 3.90 10.80 -17.46
CA ILE A 151 3.67 11.91 -18.40
C ILE A 151 2.76 12.96 -17.78
N HIS A 152 1.71 12.55 -17.04
CA HIS A 152 0.82 13.47 -16.35
C HIS A 152 1.57 14.25 -15.26
N PHE A 153 2.34 13.53 -14.43
CA PHE A 153 3.13 14.10 -13.35
C PHE A 153 4.14 15.14 -13.87
N THR A 154 4.91 14.81 -14.92
CA THR A 154 5.90 15.72 -15.51
C THR A 154 5.26 16.95 -16.16
N LYS A 155 4.13 16.80 -16.87
CA LYS A 155 3.44 17.94 -17.49
C LYS A 155 2.92 18.94 -16.48
N GLU A 156 2.42 18.48 -15.34
CA GLU A 156 1.92 19.36 -14.28
C GLU A 156 3.08 20.03 -13.51
N MET A 157 4.18 19.32 -13.25
CA MET A 157 5.39 19.91 -12.67
C MET A 157 5.96 21.05 -13.55
N LEU A 158 6.04 20.83 -14.87
CA LEU A 158 6.49 21.85 -15.81
C LEU A 158 5.57 23.08 -15.83
N LYS A 159 4.24 22.91 -15.77
CA LYS A 159 3.32 24.06 -15.68
C LYS A 159 3.54 24.91 -14.43
N LEU A 160 3.86 24.27 -13.30
CA LEU A 160 4.19 24.98 -12.07
C LEU A 160 5.48 25.79 -12.23
N GLU A 161 6.54 25.20 -12.78
CA GLU A 161 7.81 25.90 -13.01
C GLU A 161 7.64 27.12 -13.94
N TYR A 162 6.82 27.02 -15.00
CA TYR A 162 6.53 28.17 -15.87
C TYR A 162 5.74 29.28 -15.17
N LEU A 163 4.83 28.93 -14.25
CA LEU A 163 4.12 29.91 -13.40
C LEU A 163 5.06 30.61 -12.42
N TYR A 164 6.08 29.92 -11.90
CA TYR A 164 7.08 30.51 -11.01
C TYR A 164 8.16 31.30 -11.76
N ALA A 165 8.50 30.93 -13.00
CA ALA A 165 9.51 31.59 -13.82
C ALA A 165 8.97 32.79 -14.63
N GLY A 166 7.66 32.88 -14.86
CA GLY A 166 7.03 33.88 -15.71
C GLY A 166 6.09 34.83 -14.97
N SER A 167 6.62 35.90 -14.38
CA SER A 167 5.93 37.13 -13.94
C SER A 167 4.92 37.05 -12.77
N LEU A 168 5.18 37.91 -11.77
CA LEU A 168 4.25 38.51 -10.81
C LEU A 168 3.33 37.55 -10.04
N VAL A 169 3.66 37.32 -8.77
CA VAL A 169 2.75 36.75 -7.77
C VAL A 169 1.55 37.70 -7.63
N ILE A 170 0.48 37.48 -8.41
CA ILE A 170 -0.82 38.10 -8.13
C ILE A 170 -1.44 37.27 -7.02
N ILE A 171 -1.21 37.71 -5.78
CA ILE A 171 -1.97 37.23 -4.62
C ILE A 171 -3.42 37.68 -4.84
N SER A 172 -4.29 36.74 -5.23
CA SER A 172 -5.73 36.94 -5.21
C SER A 172 -6.20 36.97 -3.76
N PRO A 173 -6.83 38.04 -3.26
CA PRO A 173 -7.28 38.13 -1.88
C PRO A 173 -8.58 37.33 -1.72
N ARG A 174 -8.49 36.01 -1.66
CA ARG A 174 -9.63 35.15 -1.31
C ARG A 174 -9.27 33.86 -0.59
N SER A 175 -8.32 33.93 0.34
CA SER A 175 -8.29 33.02 1.48
C SER A 175 -7.86 33.83 2.71
N LYS A 176 -8.61 33.73 3.80
CA LYS A 176 -8.39 34.54 5.01
C LYS A 176 -7.27 34.00 5.91
N ASP A 177 -6.68 32.84 5.60
CA ASP A 177 -5.74 32.16 6.51
C ASP A 177 -4.56 31.51 5.76
N PHE A 178 -3.78 32.30 5.02
CA PHE A 178 -2.49 31.84 4.48
C PHE A 178 -1.36 32.78 4.92
N MET A 179 -0.82 32.53 6.12
CA MET A 179 0.47 33.08 6.55
C MET A 179 1.56 32.22 5.90
N CYS A 180 2.10 32.67 4.77
CA CYS A 180 3.34 32.13 4.24
C CYS A 180 4.45 33.10 4.63
N GLU A 181 5.28 32.69 5.59
CA GLU A 181 6.52 33.36 5.94
C GLU A 181 7.52 33.05 4.82
N VAL A 182 7.58 33.93 3.82
CA VAL A 182 8.55 33.84 2.73
C VAL A 182 9.76 34.67 3.14
N ASP A 183 10.83 34.00 3.56
CA ASP A 183 12.17 34.59 3.68
C ASP A 183 12.68 34.96 2.29
N VAL A 184 12.38 36.19 1.85
CA VAL A 184 13.00 36.77 0.66
C VAL A 184 14.43 37.17 1.04
N TYR A 185 15.40 36.33 0.66
CA TYR A 185 16.80 36.75 0.59
C TYR A 185 16.91 37.88 -0.45
N ALA A 186 16.96 39.12 0.02
CA ALA A 186 17.16 40.30 -0.81
C ALA A 186 18.61 40.34 -1.31
N SER A 187 18.90 39.63 -2.41
CA SER A 187 20.12 39.84 -3.18
C SER A 187 19.94 41.03 -4.13
N ASN A 188 20.76 42.07 -3.93
CA ASN A 188 21.03 43.20 -4.83
C ASN A 188 19.85 44.12 -5.19
N ILE A 189 19.53 45.03 -4.27
CA ILE A 189 18.93 46.32 -4.66
C ILE A 189 20.10 47.25 -5.05
N ALA A 190 20.14 47.63 -6.33
CA ALA A 190 21.07 48.63 -6.85
C ALA A 190 20.84 49.99 -6.17
N PRO A 191 21.89 50.79 -5.90
CA PRO A 191 21.73 52.09 -5.26
C PRO A 191 21.10 53.07 -6.25
N LEU A 192 19.87 53.49 -5.96
CA LEU A 192 19.26 54.66 -6.59
C LEU A 192 19.93 55.92 -6.03
N THR A 193 20.54 56.66 -6.93
CA THR A 193 21.17 57.96 -6.72
C THR A 193 20.17 59.04 -6.30
N GLU A 194 20.63 59.86 -5.35
CA GLU A 194 20.36 61.29 -5.12
C GLU A 194 18.94 61.82 -4.85
N ASN A 195 18.87 62.57 -3.75
CA ASN A 195 17.90 63.60 -3.38
C ASN A 195 16.56 63.16 -2.76
N VAL A 196 16.58 62.86 -1.44
CA VAL A 196 15.45 63.18 -0.56
C VAL A 196 15.97 63.76 0.76
N SER A 197 15.43 64.92 1.10
CA SER A 197 15.70 65.77 2.26
C SER A 197 15.36 65.14 3.61
N GLU A 198 16.16 65.52 4.61
CA GLU A 198 15.93 65.34 6.05
C GLU A 198 14.47 65.61 6.46
N TYR A 199 13.84 64.61 7.09
CA TYR A 199 12.86 64.85 8.16
C TYR A 199 12.98 63.75 9.22
N GLY A 200 13.13 64.19 10.46
CA GLY A 200 13.50 63.38 11.61
C GLY A 200 12.49 62.31 12.02
N GLY A 201 13.04 61.21 12.53
CA GLY A 201 12.34 60.17 13.27
C GLY A 201 13.39 59.30 13.97
N GLY A 202 13.55 59.50 15.28
CA GLY A 202 14.65 58.98 16.08
C GLY A 202 14.76 57.45 16.09
N ALA A 203 15.93 56.95 15.71
CA ALA A 203 16.38 55.60 16.01
C ALA A 203 16.75 55.52 17.50
N ARG A 204 15.96 54.78 18.28
CA ARG A 204 16.27 54.48 19.68
C ARG A 204 17.06 53.17 19.73
N VAL A 205 18.39 53.27 19.72
CA VAL A 205 19.29 52.14 20.00
C VAL A 205 19.29 51.89 21.51
N ILE A 206 18.63 50.82 21.94
CA ILE A 206 18.65 50.38 23.34
C ILE A 206 19.85 49.47 23.53
N TRP A 207 20.87 49.97 24.23
CA TRP A 207 21.94 49.16 24.79
C TRP A 207 21.46 48.53 26.09
N ALA A 208 21.25 47.22 26.11
CA ALA A 208 21.08 46.46 27.35
C ALA A 208 22.46 46.04 27.86
N MET A 209 22.91 46.67 28.95
CA MET A 209 24.12 46.26 29.67
C MET A 209 23.82 45.07 30.60
N SER A 210 24.61 44.01 30.41
CA SER A 210 25.10 43.00 31.35
C SER A 210 24.32 42.76 32.66
N ALA A 211 23.61 41.63 32.70
CA ALA A 211 23.25 40.90 33.91
C ALA A 211 23.83 39.47 33.83
N GLY A 212 25.14 39.37 33.61
CA GLY A 212 25.81 38.11 33.23
C GLY A 212 25.89 37.01 34.29
N ASP A 213 25.71 37.29 35.58
CA ASP A 213 26.15 36.33 36.61
C ASP A 213 25.03 35.77 37.52
N ARG A 214 23.76 36.13 37.31
CA ARG A 214 22.62 35.54 38.06
C ARG A 214 21.70 34.66 37.23
N GLU A 215 21.81 34.73 35.90
CA GLU A 215 21.01 33.88 34.99
C GLU A 215 21.65 32.51 34.75
N ALA A 216 22.97 32.39 34.89
CA ALA A 216 23.69 31.12 34.72
C ALA A 216 23.30 30.05 35.76
N ASP A 217 23.13 30.45 37.04
CA ASP A 217 22.77 29.51 38.12
C ASP A 217 21.28 29.10 38.09
N ALA A 218 20.41 29.96 37.55
CA ALA A 218 18.99 29.64 37.35
C ALA A 218 18.76 28.73 36.13
N GLN A 219 19.63 28.80 35.11
CA GLN A 219 19.61 27.91 33.96
C GLN A 219 20.20 26.52 34.25
N ALA A 220 21.20 26.42 35.13
CA ALA A 220 21.78 25.13 35.53
C ALA A 220 20.76 24.23 36.27
N LYS A 221 19.91 24.80 37.14
CA LYS A 221 18.86 24.03 37.84
C LYS A 221 17.63 23.68 37.00
N LYS A 222 17.33 24.46 35.95
CA LYS A 222 16.26 24.13 34.98
C LYS A 222 16.67 23.11 33.92
N GLY A 223 17.97 22.90 33.72
CA GLY A 223 18.51 21.96 32.73
C GLY A 223 18.23 20.48 33.05
N GLU A 224 18.11 20.10 34.32
CA GLU A 224 17.89 18.71 34.72
C GLU A 224 16.41 18.29 34.69
N GLU A 225 15.48 19.17 35.09
CA GLU A 225 14.03 18.88 35.04
C GLU A 225 13.43 19.12 33.65
N GLY A 226 13.97 20.05 32.85
CA GLY A 226 13.50 20.34 31.49
C GLY A 226 13.77 19.20 30.49
N SER A 227 14.84 18.43 30.67
CA SER A 227 15.29 17.44 29.69
C SER A 227 14.37 16.22 29.55
N ALA A 228 13.65 15.84 30.62
CA ALA A 228 12.70 14.73 30.59
C ALA A 228 11.39 15.13 29.90
N THR A 229 10.83 16.28 30.28
CA THR A 229 9.59 16.83 29.70
C THR A 229 9.72 17.19 28.23
N ASP A 230 10.89 17.67 27.78
CA ASP A 230 11.14 17.96 26.36
C ASP A 230 11.35 16.71 25.51
N ARG A 231 11.85 15.61 26.09
CA ARG A 231 11.93 14.32 25.38
C ARG A 231 10.56 13.72 25.15
N ASP A 232 9.67 13.79 26.14
CA ASP A 232 8.30 13.31 26.03
C ASP A 232 7.45 14.18 25.10
N SER A 233 7.67 15.51 25.10
CA SER A 233 6.99 16.44 24.17
C SER A 233 7.43 16.20 22.71
N ARG A 234 8.73 15.94 22.49
CA ARG A 234 9.30 15.69 21.16
C ARG A 234 8.96 14.28 20.66
N ALA A 235 8.95 13.28 21.53
CA ALA A 235 8.48 11.93 21.22
C ALA A 235 6.98 11.93 20.88
N ALA A 236 6.15 12.65 21.64
CA ALA A 236 4.73 12.82 21.35
C ALA A 236 4.49 13.58 20.03
N ALA A 237 5.33 14.58 19.71
CA ALA A 237 5.26 15.30 18.43
C ALA A 237 5.64 14.43 17.23
N VAL A 238 6.70 13.62 17.36
CA VAL A 238 7.12 12.64 16.33
C VAL A 238 6.08 11.53 16.16
N LEU A 239 5.50 11.04 17.26
CA LEU A 239 4.41 10.05 17.23
C LEU A 239 3.17 10.64 16.55
N LYS A 240 2.85 11.91 16.82
CA LYS A 240 1.72 12.61 16.19
C LYS A 240 1.94 12.83 14.69
N HIS A 241 3.17 12.99 14.22
CA HIS A 241 3.48 13.14 12.80
C HIS A 241 3.51 11.80 12.04
N ASN A 242 3.98 10.72 12.69
CA ASN A 242 4.26 9.44 12.02
C ASN A 242 3.28 8.31 12.35
N TRP A 243 2.18 8.58 13.08
CA TRP A 243 1.23 7.55 13.50
C TRP A 243 0.65 6.71 12.36
N CYS A 244 0.37 7.32 11.19
CA CYS A 244 -0.14 6.62 10.02
C CYS A 244 0.86 5.57 9.50
N ILE A 245 2.15 5.93 9.42
CA ILE A 245 3.20 4.99 9.02
C ILE A 245 3.30 3.88 10.07
N GLY A 246 3.33 4.24 11.35
CA GLY A 246 3.42 3.27 12.44
C GLY A 246 2.31 2.22 12.38
N LEU A 247 1.06 2.62 12.16
CA LEU A 247 -0.05 1.68 12.01
C LEU A 247 0.10 0.80 10.77
N ARG A 248 0.46 1.35 9.61
CA ARG A 248 0.72 0.53 8.40
C ARG A 248 1.84 -0.48 8.62
N THR A 249 2.91 -0.08 9.32
CA THR A 249 4.02 -0.97 9.65
C THR A 249 3.57 -2.10 10.58
N ILE A 250 2.74 -1.80 11.59
CA ILE A 250 2.18 -2.84 12.47
C ILE A 250 1.27 -3.80 11.68
N GLU A 251 0.39 -3.28 10.82
CA GLU A 251 -0.47 -4.09 9.93
C GLU A 251 0.34 -5.05 9.06
N LEU A 252 1.43 -4.53 8.46
CA LEU A 252 2.35 -5.32 7.64
C LEU A 252 3.05 -6.41 8.46
N ILE A 253 3.60 -6.08 9.63
CA ILE A 253 4.30 -7.04 10.48
C ILE A 253 3.35 -8.17 10.92
N LEU A 254 2.13 -7.83 11.35
CA LEU A 254 1.14 -8.82 11.75
C LEU A 254 0.72 -9.72 10.58
N ALA A 255 0.57 -9.16 9.37
CA ALA A 255 0.26 -9.95 8.18
C ALA A 255 1.42 -10.90 7.80
N VAL A 256 2.67 -10.45 7.88
CA VAL A 256 3.86 -11.28 7.62
C VAL A 256 4.01 -12.40 8.65
N ILE A 257 3.74 -12.14 9.92
CA ILE A 257 3.73 -13.19 10.96
C ILE A 257 2.59 -14.18 10.69
N ALA A 258 1.39 -13.70 10.39
CA ALA A 258 0.24 -14.56 10.15
C ALA A 258 0.45 -15.50 8.95
N ILE A 259 1.08 -15.01 7.88
CA ILE A 259 1.39 -15.83 6.70
C ILE A 259 2.51 -16.84 6.95
N GLY A 260 3.56 -16.48 7.68
CA GLY A 260 4.60 -17.45 8.05
C GLY A 260 4.07 -18.58 8.94
N LEU A 261 3.12 -18.27 9.82
CA LEU A 261 2.46 -19.27 10.66
C LEU A 261 1.55 -20.22 9.85
N ILE A 262 0.82 -19.71 8.85
CA ILE A 262 -0.02 -20.57 8.01
C ILE A 262 0.83 -21.45 7.09
N GLU A 263 1.91 -20.91 6.52
CA GLU A 263 2.84 -21.66 5.68
C GLU A 263 3.47 -22.83 6.46
N GLY A 264 3.97 -22.56 7.67
CA GLY A 264 4.52 -23.60 8.56
C GLY A 264 3.50 -24.67 8.96
N ALA A 265 2.21 -24.32 9.06
CA ALA A 265 1.15 -25.31 9.28
C ALA A 265 0.90 -26.18 8.04
N MET A 266 1.09 -25.62 6.84
CA MET A 266 0.84 -26.29 5.56
C MET A 266 1.97 -27.22 5.11
N THR A 267 3.19 -27.08 5.66
CA THR A 267 4.32 -27.98 5.39
C THR A 267 4.06 -29.43 5.87
N ALA A 268 3.04 -29.65 6.70
CA ALA A 268 2.58 -30.97 7.13
C ALA A 268 1.18 -31.30 6.55
N PRO A 269 1.04 -31.44 5.21
CA PRO A 269 -0.26 -31.50 4.53
C PRO A 269 -1.10 -32.71 4.93
N GLN A 270 -0.47 -33.76 5.47
CA GLN A 270 -1.15 -34.97 5.95
C GLN A 270 -2.08 -34.71 7.14
N VAL A 271 -1.93 -33.58 7.84
CA VAL A 271 -2.66 -33.26 9.07
C VAL A 271 -3.81 -32.28 8.84
N LEU A 272 -3.78 -31.48 7.75
CA LEU A 272 -4.76 -30.44 7.49
C LEU A 272 -5.56 -30.72 6.21
N GLN A 273 -6.78 -31.25 6.37
CA GLN A 273 -7.73 -31.35 5.26
C GLN A 273 -8.46 -30.02 5.05
N SER A 274 -7.71 -28.98 4.67
CA SER A 274 -8.31 -27.71 4.27
C SER A 274 -8.74 -27.80 2.80
N ASP A 275 -9.97 -27.34 2.54
CA ASP A 275 -10.45 -27.21 1.16
C ASP A 275 -9.59 -26.17 0.42
N HIS A 276 -9.19 -26.45 -0.83
CA HIS A 276 -8.44 -25.54 -1.68
C HIS A 276 -9.12 -24.17 -1.79
N ARG A 277 -10.45 -24.14 -1.66
CA ARG A 277 -11.27 -22.92 -1.65
C ARG A 277 -10.97 -22.01 -0.45
N HIS A 278 -10.75 -22.62 0.71
CA HIS A 278 -10.46 -21.92 1.96
C HIS A 278 -9.03 -21.36 1.95
N ILE A 279 -8.08 -22.18 1.51
CA ILE A 279 -6.67 -21.81 1.37
C ILE A 279 -6.53 -20.61 0.41
N ALA A 280 -7.23 -20.63 -0.73
CA ALA A 280 -7.19 -19.53 -1.68
C ALA A 280 -7.63 -18.21 -1.05
N LEU A 281 -8.69 -18.19 -0.23
CA LEU A 281 -9.14 -16.97 0.45
C LEU A 281 -8.13 -16.50 1.52
N ILE A 282 -7.58 -17.42 2.31
CA ILE A 282 -6.58 -17.10 3.34
C ILE A 282 -5.33 -16.49 2.71
N PHE A 283 -4.77 -17.13 1.67
CA PHE A 283 -3.59 -16.62 0.97
C PHE A 283 -3.88 -15.28 0.33
N SER A 284 -5.00 -15.15 -0.38
CA SER A 284 -5.43 -13.88 -0.95
C SER A 284 -5.55 -12.79 0.11
N ALA A 285 -6.06 -13.05 1.31
CA ALA A 285 -6.16 -12.03 2.35
C ALA A 285 -4.76 -11.58 2.82
N TYR A 286 -3.89 -12.51 3.19
CA TYR A 286 -2.58 -12.16 3.75
C TYR A 286 -1.66 -11.52 2.73
N SER A 287 -1.43 -12.16 1.59
CA SER A 287 -0.46 -11.68 0.61
C SER A 287 -0.90 -10.39 -0.08
N SER A 288 -2.20 -10.21 -0.34
CA SER A 288 -2.72 -8.95 -0.89
C SER A 288 -2.44 -7.77 0.01
N PHE A 289 -2.68 -7.91 1.32
CA PHE A 289 -2.47 -6.82 2.26
C PHE A 289 -0.99 -6.60 2.59
N ILE A 290 -0.14 -7.63 2.54
CA ILE A 290 1.32 -7.44 2.58
C ILE A 290 1.77 -6.54 1.41
N ILE A 291 1.32 -6.85 0.19
CA ILE A 291 1.66 -6.05 -1.01
C ILE A 291 1.11 -4.63 -0.89
N ILE A 292 -0.18 -4.46 -0.60
CA ILE A 292 -0.84 -3.14 -0.53
C ILE A 292 -0.18 -2.27 0.55
N THR A 293 -0.04 -2.78 1.78
CA THR A 293 0.56 -2.01 2.89
C THR A 293 2.03 -1.70 2.65
N GLY A 294 2.80 -2.65 2.10
CA GLY A 294 4.20 -2.41 1.72
C GLY A 294 4.34 -1.27 0.71
N ILE A 295 3.50 -1.27 -0.34
CA ILE A 295 3.50 -0.21 -1.35
C ILE A 295 3.09 1.15 -0.76
N LEU A 296 2.07 1.18 0.11
CA LEU A 296 1.65 2.42 0.77
C LEU A 296 2.74 2.99 1.70
N ILE A 297 3.49 2.14 2.39
CA ILE A 297 4.65 2.55 3.20
C ILE A 297 5.74 3.15 2.29
N ILE A 298 6.09 2.44 1.21
CA ILE A 298 7.10 2.92 0.26
C ILE A 298 6.70 4.27 -0.35
N ALA A 299 5.45 4.42 -0.77
CA ALA A 299 4.93 5.67 -1.31
C ALA A 299 5.03 6.82 -0.29
N ARG A 300 4.76 6.54 0.98
CA ARG A 300 4.90 7.52 2.06
C ARG A 300 6.35 7.88 2.35
N LEU A 301 7.29 6.94 2.21
CA LEU A 301 8.74 7.22 2.33
C LEU A 301 9.23 8.14 1.21
N PHE A 302 8.60 8.11 0.03
CA PHE A 302 8.84 9.06 -1.06
C PHE A 302 8.16 10.44 -0.86
N GLY A 303 7.53 10.67 0.29
CA GLY A 303 7.04 11.98 0.70
C GLY A 303 5.56 12.24 0.43
N GLU A 304 4.79 11.27 -0.06
CA GLU A 304 3.36 11.48 -0.36
C GLU A 304 2.44 10.50 0.40
N SER A 305 1.40 11.02 1.07
CA SER A 305 0.33 10.19 1.63
C SER A 305 -0.68 9.80 0.56
N ALA A 306 -1.13 8.55 0.62
CA ALA A 306 -2.43 8.22 0.05
C ALA A 306 -3.50 9.04 0.78
N GLY A 307 -4.45 9.61 0.02
CA GLY A 307 -5.53 10.41 0.61
C GLY A 307 -6.32 9.63 1.67
N TRP A 308 -6.89 10.34 2.65
CA TRP A 308 -7.60 9.70 3.77
C TRP A 308 -8.72 8.74 3.30
N LYS A 309 -9.43 9.07 2.20
CA LYS A 309 -10.49 8.23 1.61
C LYS A 309 -9.96 6.89 1.12
N THR A 310 -8.82 6.88 0.41
CA THR A 310 -8.21 5.63 -0.08
C THR A 310 -7.68 4.83 1.10
N SER A 311 -7.06 5.50 2.07
CA SER A 311 -6.56 4.87 3.29
C SER A 311 -7.68 4.17 4.09
N ILE A 312 -8.84 4.81 4.27
CA ILE A 312 -10.03 4.20 4.89
C ILE A 312 -10.53 3.02 4.05
N GLY A 313 -10.63 3.17 2.73
CA GLY A 313 -11.07 2.09 1.84
C GLY A 313 -10.23 0.83 2.01
N PHE A 314 -8.90 0.98 2.05
CA PHE A 314 -8.00 -0.13 2.33
C PHE A 314 -8.21 -0.74 3.71
N SER A 315 -8.33 0.10 4.74
CA SER A 315 -8.50 -0.41 6.10
C SER A 315 -9.82 -1.14 6.29
N VAL A 316 -10.94 -0.65 5.71
CA VAL A 316 -12.25 -1.33 5.78
C VAL A 316 -12.22 -2.69 5.06
N ILE A 317 -11.65 -2.77 3.86
CA ILE A 317 -11.51 -4.05 3.16
C ILE A 317 -10.56 -4.98 3.93
N GLY A 318 -9.53 -4.43 4.58
CA GLY A 318 -8.63 -5.17 5.48
C GLY A 318 -9.39 -5.84 6.61
N VAL A 319 -10.23 -5.10 7.33
CA VAL A 319 -11.10 -5.67 8.39
C VAL A 319 -11.92 -6.84 7.84
N ILE A 320 -12.59 -6.66 6.70
CA ILE A 320 -13.46 -7.68 6.11
C ILE A 320 -12.66 -8.93 5.74
N MET A 321 -11.54 -8.77 5.03
CA MET A 321 -10.73 -9.88 4.52
C MET A 321 -10.05 -10.66 5.66
N PHE A 322 -9.47 -9.98 6.64
CA PHE A 322 -8.83 -10.65 7.78
C PHE A 322 -9.85 -11.31 8.71
N THR A 323 -11.05 -10.74 8.87
CA THR A 323 -12.14 -11.39 9.62
C THR A 323 -12.61 -12.65 8.90
N ALA A 324 -12.79 -12.61 7.58
CA ALA A 324 -13.18 -13.76 6.78
C ALA A 324 -12.11 -14.87 6.83
N ALA A 325 -10.82 -14.50 6.68
CA ALA A 325 -9.72 -15.44 6.80
C ALA A 325 -9.67 -16.10 8.18
N ALA A 326 -9.80 -15.32 9.27
CA ALA A 326 -9.83 -15.86 10.62
C ALA A 326 -11.01 -16.83 10.85
N ALA A 327 -12.21 -16.48 10.38
CA ALA A 327 -13.38 -17.33 10.51
C ALA A 327 -13.19 -18.68 9.82
N ILE A 328 -12.61 -18.67 8.61
CA ILE A 328 -12.30 -19.88 7.85
C ILE A 328 -11.21 -20.70 8.53
N ILE A 329 -10.13 -20.07 9.01
CA ILE A 329 -9.07 -20.75 9.74
C ILE A 329 -9.61 -21.45 10.99
N PHE A 330 -10.46 -20.79 11.78
CA PHE A 330 -11.07 -21.40 12.96
C PHE A 330 -12.02 -22.54 12.61
N TYR A 331 -12.78 -22.41 11.52
CA TYR A 331 -13.62 -23.48 11.01
C TYR A 331 -12.81 -24.71 10.61
N ASP A 332 -11.75 -24.52 9.81
CA ASP A 332 -10.87 -25.60 9.34
C ASP A 332 -10.08 -26.23 10.48
N TRP A 333 -9.59 -25.42 11.43
CA TRP A 333 -8.95 -25.88 12.65
C TRP A 333 -9.89 -26.77 13.47
N HIS A 334 -11.11 -26.29 13.75
CA HIS A 334 -12.09 -27.04 14.54
C HIS A 334 -12.46 -28.35 13.85
N ARG A 335 -12.77 -28.31 12.55
CA ARG A 335 -13.14 -29.50 11.78
C ARG A 335 -12.01 -30.53 11.75
N SER A 336 -10.79 -30.10 11.43
CA SER A 336 -9.65 -31.01 11.28
C SER A 336 -9.23 -31.62 12.64
N TYR A 337 -9.32 -30.84 13.72
CA TYR A 337 -8.95 -31.29 15.06
C TYR A 337 -9.79 -32.50 15.53
N TYR A 338 -11.11 -32.49 15.24
CA TYR A 338 -12.01 -33.60 15.60
C TYR A 338 -12.05 -34.73 14.57
N ALA A 339 -11.67 -34.47 13.32
CA ALA A 339 -11.60 -35.49 12.28
C ALA A 339 -10.38 -36.41 12.42
N ASN A 340 -9.27 -35.91 12.98
CA ASN A 340 -8.02 -36.65 13.06
C ASN A 340 -7.89 -37.49 14.34
N ILE A 341 -7.62 -38.78 14.15
CA ILE A 341 -7.43 -39.75 15.24
C ILE A 341 -6.10 -39.51 15.99
N ARG A 342 -5.10 -38.87 15.36
CA ARG A 342 -3.82 -38.47 15.97
C ARG A 342 -3.38 -37.08 15.51
N PRO A 343 -3.91 -35.99 16.11
CA PRO A 343 -3.58 -34.64 15.70
C PRO A 343 -2.13 -34.29 16.09
N ASN A 344 -1.34 -33.80 15.12
CA ASN A 344 -0.05 -33.19 15.44
C ASN A 344 -0.30 -31.82 16.10
N LYS A 345 -0.14 -31.75 17.42
CA LYS A 345 -0.42 -30.54 18.21
C LYS A 345 0.32 -29.31 17.72
N GLU A 346 1.54 -29.47 17.19
CA GLU A 346 2.34 -28.35 16.69
C GLU A 346 1.69 -27.64 15.51
N VAL A 347 1.26 -28.41 14.50
CA VAL A 347 0.59 -27.90 13.30
C VAL A 347 -0.72 -27.20 13.64
N TYR A 348 -1.52 -27.78 14.54
CA TYR A 348 -2.77 -27.17 15.01
C TYR A 348 -2.52 -25.87 15.79
N ASN A 349 -1.44 -25.79 16.56
CA ASN A 349 -1.05 -24.58 17.27
C ASN A 349 -0.60 -23.47 16.32
N LEU A 350 0.13 -23.80 15.25
CA LEU A 350 0.51 -22.85 14.21
C LEU A 350 -0.73 -22.30 13.48
N LEU A 351 -1.65 -23.19 13.09
CA LEU A 351 -2.88 -22.82 12.41
C LEU A 351 -3.77 -21.89 13.25
N ILE A 352 -4.06 -22.26 14.50
CA ILE A 352 -4.87 -21.41 15.39
C ILE A 352 -4.17 -20.10 15.70
N SER A 353 -2.84 -20.10 15.85
CA SER A 353 -2.06 -18.87 16.05
C SER A 353 -2.20 -17.93 14.86
N SER A 354 -2.09 -18.44 13.62
CA SER A 354 -2.34 -17.63 12.42
C SER A 354 -3.74 -17.00 12.44
N GLY A 355 -4.78 -17.77 12.79
CA GLY A 355 -6.15 -17.27 12.93
C GLY A 355 -6.29 -16.18 14.00
N VAL A 356 -5.61 -16.33 15.15
CA VAL A 356 -5.59 -15.30 16.20
C VAL A 356 -4.89 -14.03 15.71
N PHE A 357 -3.73 -14.15 15.05
CA PHE A 357 -3.03 -13.01 14.46
C PHE A 357 -3.88 -12.30 13.39
N ALA A 358 -4.70 -13.03 12.62
CA ALA A 358 -5.65 -12.42 11.69
C ALA A 358 -6.72 -11.58 12.40
N ILE A 359 -7.28 -12.05 13.52
CA ILE A 359 -8.22 -11.27 14.34
C ILE A 359 -7.54 -10.02 14.89
N VAL A 360 -6.33 -10.16 15.45
CA VAL A 360 -5.57 -9.02 15.97
C VAL A 360 -5.32 -8.00 14.86
N ASN A 361 -4.93 -8.46 13.66
CA ASN A 361 -4.71 -7.58 12.53
C ASN A 361 -6.00 -6.88 12.06
N ALA A 362 -7.14 -7.58 12.06
CA ALA A 362 -8.44 -6.98 11.77
C ALA A 362 -8.79 -5.85 12.77
N VAL A 363 -8.47 -6.04 14.06
CA VAL A 363 -8.64 -4.98 15.07
C VAL A 363 -7.72 -3.79 14.77
N VAL A 364 -6.46 -4.02 14.39
CA VAL A 364 -5.53 -2.94 14.01
C VAL A 364 -6.05 -2.18 12.79
N PHE A 365 -6.51 -2.87 11.75
CA PHE A 365 -7.14 -2.23 10.58
C PHE A 365 -8.37 -1.41 10.97
N LEU A 366 -9.20 -1.91 11.90
CA LEU A 366 -10.37 -1.19 12.39
C LEU A 366 -9.97 0.08 13.16
N MET A 367 -8.96 -0.02 14.03
CA MET A 367 -8.39 1.12 14.73
C MET A 367 -7.82 2.15 13.76
N HIS A 368 -7.12 1.69 12.72
CA HIS A 368 -6.61 2.56 11.68
C HIS A 368 -7.75 3.28 10.93
N ALA A 369 -8.79 2.56 10.50
CA ALA A 369 -9.95 3.18 9.86
C ALA A 369 -10.60 4.25 10.76
N PHE A 370 -10.78 3.95 12.05
CA PHE A 370 -11.37 4.87 13.01
C PHE A 370 -10.50 6.11 13.24
N LEU A 371 -9.18 5.94 13.41
CA LEU A 371 -8.26 7.06 13.63
C LEU A 371 -8.13 7.94 12.38
N THR A 372 -8.12 7.34 11.19
CA THR A 372 -8.13 8.08 9.92
C THR A 372 -9.40 8.89 9.76
N PHE A 373 -10.56 8.31 10.10
CA PHE A 373 -11.83 9.05 10.10
C PHE A 373 -11.88 10.16 11.15
N ARG A 374 -11.27 9.98 12.32
CA ARG A 374 -11.29 11.01 13.38
C ARG A 374 -10.32 12.17 13.08
N LYS A 375 -9.24 11.89 12.36
CA LYS A 375 -8.16 12.85 12.07
C LYS A 375 -8.15 13.24 10.60
N GLU A 376 -9.33 13.48 10.01
CA GLU A 376 -9.45 13.86 8.58
C GLU A 376 -8.55 15.05 8.20
N ALA A 377 -8.27 15.94 9.16
CA ALA A 377 -7.45 17.13 8.99
C ALA A 377 -5.92 16.91 9.04
N ASP A 378 -5.44 15.77 9.54
CA ASP A 378 -4.00 15.48 9.73
C ASP A 378 -3.38 14.63 8.59
N TYR A 379 -4.13 14.34 7.50
CA TYR A 379 -3.75 13.37 6.45
C TYR A 379 -3.20 13.96 5.15
#